data_AF-A0A804RMU0-F1
#
_entry.id   AF-A0A804RMU0-F1
#
_cell.length_a   1.000
_cell.length_b   1.000
_cell.length_c   1.000
_cell.angle_alpha   90.00
_cell.angle_beta   90.00
_cell.angle_gamma   90.00
#
_symmetry.space_group_name_H-M   'P 1'
#
loop_
_entity.id
_entity.type
_entity.pdbx_description
1 polymer ?
#
loop_
_entity_poly.entity_id
_entity_poly.type
_entity_poly.pdbx_seq_one_letter_code
_entity_poly.pdbx_strand_id
1 'polypeptide(L)'
;MNSLTLLFLGNNSLTGGLPSSIGPSIKYLDFSYNYLSGNLPSWASHNLQLNLVANYFVINKSKDSVLPAGLECLQRNTSCFLGSPQYCGSSRSVFASDNSMYQPDDANLGVASYYISSPPRWGVSNVGRFMDTSNGSYIVNSSRRFQNTLDSKLFQTARMSASTLRYYGFGLENGDYTVTLQFGEFDFEDLQTWKSVGRRVFDIYLQGERKEQNFNIKKAAKEAGEASTSYTAVKKQYTVPVTKNILEIHLFWAGKGTCCIPNQGDYGPTISALSATLNTKKKGNKIGVIIGVVIGATVLGLAILATLCVWRHKRRKVSLEQQELYNIVRIPNVFCYTYGELRTATENFSSANLLGEGGYGSVYKEMED
;
A
#
# COMPACT_ATOMS: atom_id res chain seq x y z
N MET A 1 -23.85 -44.92 8.14
CA MET A 1 -22.75 -44.06 7.64
C MET A 1 -21.37 -44.73 7.73
N ASN A 2 -21.27 -46.06 7.70
CA ASN A 2 -19.99 -46.78 7.96
C ASN A 2 -19.04 -46.81 6.75
N SER A 3 -19.40 -46.17 5.63
CA SER A 3 -18.59 -46.10 4.41
C SER A 3 -18.19 -44.67 4.02
N LEU A 4 -18.60 -43.67 4.81
CA LEU A 4 -18.30 -42.27 4.50
C LEU A 4 -16.82 -42.01 4.79
N THR A 5 -16.06 -41.66 3.75
CA THR A 5 -14.61 -41.40 3.83
C THR A 5 -14.26 -39.91 3.71
N LEU A 6 -15.12 -39.14 3.04
CA LEU A 6 -14.95 -37.70 2.79
C LEU A 6 -16.20 -36.94 3.23
N LEU A 7 -16.01 -35.83 3.95
CA LEU A 7 -17.09 -34.92 4.28
C LEU A 7 -16.57 -33.48 4.18
N PHE A 8 -17.11 -32.74 3.21
CA PHE A 8 -16.82 -31.33 3.01
C PHE A 8 -18.05 -30.50 3.37
N LEU A 9 -17.94 -29.78 4.48
CA LEU A 9 -18.95 -28.88 5.02
C LEU A 9 -18.42 -27.45 5.13
N GLY A 10 -17.34 -27.14 4.40
CA GLY A 10 -16.77 -25.81 4.41
C GLY A 10 -17.66 -24.76 3.74
N ASN A 11 -17.45 -23.50 4.12
CA ASN A 11 -18.16 -22.34 3.57
C ASN A 11 -19.69 -22.42 3.75
N ASN A 12 -20.12 -22.82 4.94
CA ASN A 12 -21.53 -22.85 5.35
C ASN A 12 -21.76 -21.87 6.51
N SER A 13 -22.98 -21.84 7.04
CA SER A 13 -23.33 -21.06 8.24
C SER A 13 -23.55 -21.96 9.47
N LEU A 14 -22.79 -23.05 9.58
CA LEU A 14 -22.92 -24.00 10.69
C LEU A 14 -22.43 -23.37 12.00
N THR A 15 -23.18 -23.60 13.09
CA THR A 15 -22.90 -23.10 14.43
C THR A 15 -22.85 -24.24 15.45
N GLY A 16 -22.29 -23.98 16.63
CA GLY A 16 -22.20 -24.95 17.72
C GLY A 16 -20.86 -25.69 17.76
N GLY A 17 -20.81 -26.75 18.56
CA GLY A 17 -19.60 -27.56 18.77
C GLY A 17 -19.44 -28.70 17.76
N LEU A 18 -18.21 -29.18 17.61
CA LEU A 18 -17.95 -30.43 16.91
C LEU A 18 -18.52 -31.62 17.71
N PRO A 19 -19.03 -32.68 17.04
CA PRO A 19 -19.55 -33.86 17.72
C PRO A 19 -18.44 -34.59 18.48
N SER A 20 -18.82 -35.30 19.56
CA SER A 20 -17.88 -36.08 20.37
C SER A 20 -17.28 -37.28 19.64
N SER A 21 -17.92 -37.75 18.56
CA SER A 21 -17.48 -38.87 17.73
C SER A 21 -17.79 -38.62 16.26
N ILE A 22 -16.96 -39.18 15.38
CA ILE A 22 -17.16 -39.19 13.93
C ILE A 22 -17.18 -40.64 13.42
N GLY A 23 -17.63 -40.84 12.18
CA GLY A 23 -17.64 -42.17 11.56
C GLY A 23 -16.24 -42.78 11.45
N PRO A 24 -16.08 -44.10 11.64
CA PRO A 24 -14.78 -44.76 11.74
C PRO A 24 -13.98 -44.77 10.43
N SER A 25 -14.63 -44.56 9.29
CA SER A 25 -14.00 -44.60 7.96
C SER A 25 -13.63 -43.23 7.42
N ILE A 26 -13.93 -42.15 8.14
CA ILE A 26 -13.67 -40.78 7.71
C ILE A 26 -12.15 -40.54 7.69
N LYS A 27 -11.67 -39.97 6.58
CA LYS A 27 -10.25 -39.62 6.37
C LYS A 27 -10.04 -38.15 6.09
N TYR A 28 -11.02 -37.52 5.43
CA TYR A 28 -10.94 -36.13 4.99
C TYR A 28 -12.15 -35.35 5.51
N LEU A 29 -11.89 -34.30 6.28
CA LEU A 29 -12.90 -33.46 6.90
C LEU A 29 -12.59 -32.00 6.63
N ASP A 30 -13.52 -31.30 6.01
CA ASP A 30 -13.49 -29.85 5.90
C ASP A 30 -14.68 -29.24 6.64
N PHE A 31 -14.37 -28.46 7.67
CA PHE A 31 -15.33 -27.62 8.38
C PHE A 31 -14.95 -26.14 8.27
N SER A 32 -14.05 -25.79 7.34
CA SER A 32 -13.54 -24.43 7.22
C SER A 32 -14.65 -23.42 6.88
N TYR A 33 -14.46 -22.14 7.19
CA TYR A 33 -15.43 -21.08 6.87
C TYR A 33 -16.84 -21.38 7.39
N ASN A 34 -16.96 -21.60 8.69
CA ASN A 34 -18.24 -21.73 9.41
C ASN A 34 -18.25 -20.81 10.64
N TYR A 35 -19.21 -20.99 11.54
CA TYR A 35 -19.33 -20.34 12.84
C TYR A 35 -19.26 -21.37 13.98
N LEU A 36 -18.51 -22.47 13.78
CA LEU A 36 -18.33 -23.50 14.79
C LEU A 36 -17.44 -23.00 15.93
N SER A 37 -17.68 -23.47 17.14
CA SER A 37 -17.03 -22.98 18.36
C SER A 37 -16.83 -24.08 19.40
N GLY A 38 -16.16 -23.77 20.49
CA GLY A 38 -15.89 -24.72 21.58
C GLY A 38 -14.51 -25.38 21.49
N ASN A 39 -14.37 -26.49 22.21
CA ASN A 39 -13.11 -27.23 22.29
C ASN A 39 -13.01 -28.29 21.20
N LEU A 40 -11.78 -28.62 20.81
CA LEU A 40 -11.53 -29.68 19.85
C LEU A 40 -11.75 -31.06 20.51
N PRO A 41 -12.52 -31.95 19.87
CA PRO A 41 -12.73 -33.31 20.35
C PRO A 41 -11.47 -34.17 20.15
N SER A 42 -11.34 -35.25 20.92
CA SER A 42 -10.14 -36.11 20.91
C SER A 42 -9.84 -36.78 19.56
N TRP A 43 -10.85 -36.95 18.70
CA TRP A 43 -10.66 -37.50 17.36
C TRP A 43 -9.96 -36.53 16.40
N ALA A 44 -9.98 -35.22 16.67
CA ALA A 44 -9.34 -34.18 15.84
C ALA A 44 -7.80 -34.26 15.97
N SER A 45 -7.22 -35.28 15.36
CA SER A 45 -5.83 -35.70 15.51
C SER A 45 -5.13 -35.97 14.16
N HIS A 46 -3.81 -36.20 14.17
CA HIS A 46 -2.93 -36.28 12.99
C HIS A 46 -3.33 -37.33 11.94
N ASN A 47 -4.13 -38.34 12.31
CA ASN A 47 -4.53 -39.40 11.39
C ASN A 47 -5.61 -38.96 10.39
N LEU A 48 -6.13 -37.73 10.54
CA LEU A 48 -7.16 -37.13 9.70
C LEU A 48 -6.61 -35.89 8.98
N GLN A 49 -6.97 -35.76 7.71
CA GLN A 49 -6.81 -34.49 7.02
C GLN A 49 -8.00 -33.61 7.36
N LEU A 50 -7.76 -32.69 8.28
CA LEU A 50 -8.78 -31.86 8.90
C LEU A 50 -8.50 -30.38 8.63
N ASN A 51 -9.51 -29.69 8.10
CA ASN A 51 -9.47 -28.24 7.91
C ASN A 51 -10.54 -27.56 8.79
N LEU A 52 -10.08 -26.72 9.71
CA LEU A 52 -10.91 -25.96 10.67
C LEU A 52 -10.76 -24.44 10.52
N VAL A 53 -10.15 -23.98 9.44
CA VAL A 53 -9.86 -22.56 9.19
C VAL A 53 -11.14 -21.73 9.20
N ALA A 54 -11.07 -20.49 9.66
CA ALA A 54 -12.18 -19.54 9.73
C ALA A 54 -13.39 -20.06 10.53
N ASN A 55 -13.13 -20.45 11.79
CA ASN A 55 -14.13 -20.77 12.83
C ASN A 55 -13.83 -19.99 14.14
N TYR A 56 -14.47 -20.36 15.24
CA TYR A 56 -14.33 -19.77 16.59
C TYR A 56 -13.87 -20.82 17.63
N PHE A 57 -13.01 -21.77 17.24
CA PHE A 57 -12.51 -22.77 18.18
C PHE A 57 -11.51 -22.17 19.17
N VAL A 58 -11.54 -22.68 20.40
CA VAL A 58 -10.55 -22.35 21.42
C VAL A 58 -9.37 -23.31 21.28
N ILE A 59 -8.26 -22.83 20.72
CA ILE A 59 -7.06 -23.64 20.47
C ILE A 59 -6.13 -23.57 21.68
N ASN A 60 -5.90 -24.69 22.35
CA ASN A 60 -4.96 -24.81 23.46
C ASN A 60 -3.69 -25.52 22.99
N LYS A 61 -2.59 -24.77 22.81
CA LYS A 61 -1.30 -25.26 22.30
C LYS A 61 -0.73 -26.47 23.05
N SER A 62 -1.09 -26.66 24.32
CA SER A 62 -0.63 -27.81 25.13
C SER A 62 -1.41 -29.10 24.88
N LYS A 63 -2.68 -29.02 24.47
CA LYS A 63 -3.56 -30.17 24.21
C LYS A 63 -3.76 -30.46 22.71
N ASP A 64 -3.67 -29.42 21.90
CA ASP A 64 -3.95 -29.45 20.45
C ASP A 64 -2.66 -29.40 19.62
N SER A 65 -1.52 -29.79 20.20
CA SER A 65 -0.22 -29.92 19.52
C SER A 65 -0.23 -30.90 18.34
N VAL A 66 -1.34 -31.62 18.19
CA VAL A 66 -1.62 -32.65 17.21
C VAL A 66 -2.12 -32.07 15.88
N LEU A 67 -2.46 -30.77 15.83
CA LEU A 67 -2.84 -30.09 14.59
C LEU A 67 -1.66 -29.30 14.01
N PRO A 68 -1.63 -29.06 12.68
CA PRO A 68 -0.64 -28.17 12.08
C PRO A 68 -0.60 -26.82 12.81
N ALA A 69 0.62 -26.40 13.15
CA ALA A 69 0.85 -25.22 13.97
C ALA A 69 0.23 -23.95 13.35
N GLY A 70 -0.19 -23.03 14.23
CA GLY A 70 -0.68 -21.72 13.84
C GLY A 70 -2.19 -21.65 13.55
N LEU A 71 -2.97 -22.72 13.73
CA LEU A 71 -4.43 -22.70 13.52
C LEU A 71 -5.11 -21.54 14.26
N GLU A 72 -4.57 -21.13 15.41
CA GLU A 72 -5.04 -19.97 16.15
C GLU A 72 -5.10 -18.71 15.29
N CYS A 73 -4.15 -18.53 14.37
CA CYS A 73 -4.04 -17.39 13.46
C CYS A 73 -5.07 -17.41 12.33
N LEU A 74 -5.71 -18.55 12.12
CA LEU A 74 -6.71 -18.77 11.10
C LEU A 74 -8.12 -18.85 11.70
N GLN A 75 -8.30 -18.59 13.00
CA GLN A 75 -9.62 -18.44 13.60
C GLN A 75 -10.15 -17.01 13.41
N ARG A 76 -11.48 -16.86 13.30
CA ARG A 76 -12.15 -15.58 12.97
C ARG A 76 -11.97 -14.49 14.02
N ASN A 77 -11.78 -14.88 15.28
CA ASN A 77 -11.66 -14.00 16.43
C ASN A 77 -10.21 -13.66 16.82
N THR A 78 -9.21 -14.23 16.13
CA THR A 78 -7.82 -14.10 16.53
C THR A 78 -7.03 -13.31 15.49
N SER A 79 -6.45 -12.19 15.92
CA SER A 79 -5.43 -11.49 15.15
C SER A 79 -4.08 -12.19 15.37
N CYS A 80 -3.57 -12.89 14.35
CA CYS A 80 -2.19 -13.32 14.33
C CYS A 80 -1.28 -12.10 14.24
N PHE A 81 -0.21 -12.05 15.03
CA PHE A 81 0.75 -10.94 15.11
C PHE A 81 0.18 -9.61 15.68
N LEU A 82 0.62 -9.27 16.91
CA LEU A 82 0.58 -7.93 17.49
C LEU A 82 1.98 -7.28 17.52
N GLY A 83 2.94 -7.82 16.75
CA GLY A 83 4.36 -7.39 16.76
C GLY A 83 4.93 -7.11 15.38
N SER A 84 6.01 -6.34 15.33
CA SER A 84 6.64 -5.86 14.09
C SER A 84 7.09 -7.00 13.16
N PRO A 85 6.97 -6.84 11.83
CA PRO A 85 7.44 -7.83 10.87
C PRO A 85 8.97 -7.94 10.92
N GLN A 86 9.49 -9.02 11.50
CA GLN A 86 10.94 -9.31 11.49
C GLN A 86 11.28 -10.07 10.21
N TYR A 87 11.98 -9.41 9.27
CA TYR A 87 12.40 -9.96 7.99
C TYR A 87 13.63 -10.86 8.10
N CYS A 88 13.48 -12.08 8.61
CA CYS A 88 14.46 -13.14 8.34
C CYS A 88 14.21 -13.70 6.93
N GLY A 89 15.21 -13.60 6.05
CA GLY A 89 15.18 -14.20 4.71
C GLY A 89 15.42 -15.70 4.79
N SER A 90 14.56 -16.49 4.17
CA SER A 90 14.79 -17.92 3.98
C SER A 90 15.82 -18.12 2.86
N SER A 91 16.72 -19.09 3.01
CA SER A 91 17.74 -19.44 2.00
C SER A 91 17.16 -19.93 0.67
N ARG A 92 15.86 -20.27 0.62
CA ARG A 92 15.15 -20.72 -0.59
C ARG A 92 14.32 -19.64 -1.29
N SER A 93 14.43 -18.38 -0.87
CA SER A 93 13.64 -17.28 -1.45
C SER A 93 14.08 -17.01 -2.90
N VAL A 94 13.14 -16.70 -3.78
CA VAL A 94 13.41 -16.31 -5.16
C VAL A 94 13.29 -14.79 -5.26
N PHE A 95 14.31 -14.14 -5.81
CA PHE A 95 14.25 -12.72 -6.12
C PHE A 95 13.75 -12.54 -7.54
N ALA A 96 12.74 -11.70 -7.70
CA ALA A 96 12.31 -11.22 -9.00
C ALA A 96 13.20 -10.08 -9.49
N SER A 97 13.06 -9.75 -10.77
CA SER A 97 13.77 -8.68 -11.48
C SER A 97 13.55 -7.29 -10.87
N ASP A 98 12.45 -7.09 -10.14
CA ASP A 98 12.11 -5.86 -9.41
C ASP A 98 12.69 -5.83 -7.97
N ASN A 99 13.60 -6.76 -7.64
CA ASN A 99 14.13 -7.02 -6.30
C ASN A 99 13.08 -7.46 -5.25
N SER A 100 11.85 -7.79 -5.66
CA SER A 100 10.87 -8.39 -4.76
C SER A 100 11.31 -9.80 -4.37
N MET A 101 11.24 -10.11 -3.06
CA MET A 101 11.55 -11.43 -2.52
C MET A 101 10.28 -12.28 -2.40
N TYR A 102 10.27 -13.44 -3.05
CA TYR A 102 9.20 -14.44 -2.97
C TYR A 102 9.63 -15.61 -2.08
N GLN A 103 8.76 -16.00 -1.16
CA GLN A 103 8.95 -17.23 -0.38
C GLN A 103 8.32 -18.42 -1.12
N PRO A 104 8.94 -19.60 -1.07
CA PRO A 104 8.36 -20.78 -1.69
C PRO A 104 7.12 -21.23 -0.91
N ASP A 105 6.11 -21.66 -1.66
CA ASP A 105 4.95 -22.40 -1.15
C ASP A 105 5.13 -23.89 -1.47
N ASP A 106 6.10 -24.53 -0.84
CA ASP A 106 6.42 -25.96 -0.96
C ASP A 106 5.76 -26.81 0.14
N ALA A 107 4.76 -26.26 0.83
CA ALA A 107 4.03 -26.95 1.88
C ALA A 107 3.32 -28.21 1.34
N ASN A 108 3.46 -29.32 2.06
CA ASN A 108 2.77 -30.57 1.72
C ASN A 108 1.30 -30.50 2.16
N LEU A 109 0.45 -29.98 1.28
CA LEU A 109 -1.00 -29.89 1.50
C LEU A 109 -1.71 -31.12 0.94
N GLY A 110 -2.65 -31.64 1.72
CA GLY A 110 -3.59 -32.68 1.33
C GLY A 110 -4.95 -32.12 0.92
N VAL A 111 -5.91 -33.03 0.78
CA VAL A 111 -7.32 -32.83 0.38
C VAL A 111 -8.06 -31.82 1.24
N ALA A 112 -7.82 -31.80 2.55
CA ALA A 112 -8.41 -30.83 3.47
C ALA A 112 -7.35 -30.48 4.50
N SER A 113 -6.59 -29.41 4.23
CA SER A 113 -5.43 -29.06 5.04
C SER A 113 -5.09 -27.59 4.91
N TYR A 114 -4.27 -27.11 5.83
CA TYR A 114 -3.72 -25.77 5.82
C TYR A 114 -2.27 -25.81 6.25
N TYR A 115 -1.54 -24.76 5.91
CA TYR A 115 -0.17 -24.53 6.29
C TYR A 115 0.01 -23.05 6.65
N ILE A 116 0.85 -22.79 7.63
CA ILE A 116 1.23 -21.45 8.03
C ILE A 116 2.75 -21.40 8.12
N SER A 117 3.31 -20.33 7.55
CA SER A 117 4.75 -20.07 7.60
C SER A 117 5.26 -19.88 9.03
N SER A 118 6.55 -20.12 9.26
CA SER A 118 7.22 -19.80 10.52
C SER A 118 8.38 -18.85 10.23
N PRO A 119 8.33 -17.57 10.67
CA PRO A 119 7.24 -16.93 11.42
C PRO A 119 5.94 -16.77 10.59
N PRO A 120 4.76 -16.66 11.23
CA PRO A 120 3.46 -16.65 10.53
C PRO A 120 3.20 -15.33 9.79
N ARG A 121 3.82 -15.17 8.63
CA ARG A 121 3.65 -14.02 7.73
C ARG A 121 2.57 -14.28 6.68
N TRP A 122 2.45 -15.53 6.27
CA TRP A 122 1.44 -15.98 5.34
C TRP A 122 1.00 -17.41 5.66
N GLY A 123 -0.16 -17.79 5.16
CA GLY A 123 -0.68 -19.14 5.23
C GLY A 123 -1.44 -19.51 3.97
N VAL A 124 -1.70 -20.80 3.82
CA VAL A 124 -2.43 -21.36 2.69
C VAL A 124 -3.38 -22.45 3.20
N SER A 125 -4.56 -22.54 2.62
CA SER A 125 -5.57 -23.56 2.91
C SER A 125 -6.04 -24.17 1.60
N ASN A 126 -6.00 -25.50 1.53
CA ASN A 126 -6.45 -26.28 0.39
C ASN A 126 -7.63 -27.15 0.79
N VAL A 127 -8.70 -27.11 -0.01
CA VAL A 127 -9.80 -28.09 0.07
C VAL A 127 -10.15 -28.62 -1.31
N GLY A 128 -10.36 -29.93 -1.38
CA GLY A 128 -10.88 -30.64 -2.54
C GLY A 128 -10.07 -31.90 -2.82
N ARG A 129 -10.75 -32.96 -3.26
CA ARG A 129 -10.11 -34.18 -3.76
C ARG A 129 -10.37 -34.32 -5.25
N PHE A 130 -9.33 -34.61 -6.02
CA PHE A 130 -9.51 -35.01 -7.41
C PHE A 130 -10.24 -36.36 -7.46
N MET A 131 -11.45 -36.41 -8.03
CA MET A 131 -12.32 -37.59 -7.98
C MET A 131 -11.92 -38.68 -8.98
N ASP A 132 -11.25 -38.27 -10.04
CA ASP A 132 -10.85 -39.03 -11.21
C ASP A 132 -9.46 -39.65 -11.10
N THR A 133 -8.62 -39.20 -10.15
CA THR A 133 -7.30 -39.80 -9.89
C THR A 133 -7.12 -40.18 -8.42
N SER A 134 -6.45 -41.30 -8.17
CA SER A 134 -6.09 -41.75 -6.82
C SER A 134 -4.89 -40.98 -6.25
N ASN A 135 -4.01 -40.47 -7.11
CA ASN A 135 -2.74 -39.81 -6.76
C ASN A 135 -2.67 -38.39 -7.35
N GLY A 136 -3.70 -37.58 -7.13
CA GLY A 136 -3.70 -36.18 -7.57
C GLY A 136 -2.61 -35.37 -6.85
N SER A 137 -1.84 -34.58 -7.61
CA SER A 137 -0.88 -33.63 -7.06
C SER A 137 -1.55 -32.27 -6.85
N TYR A 138 -1.15 -31.54 -5.80
CA TYR A 138 -1.55 -30.14 -5.58
C TYR A 138 -0.46 -29.15 -6.01
N ILE A 139 0.60 -29.65 -6.64
CA ILE A 139 1.68 -28.83 -7.20
C ILE A 139 1.92 -29.29 -8.63
N VAL A 140 1.91 -28.34 -9.56
CA VAL A 140 2.28 -28.53 -10.96
C VAL A 140 3.62 -27.87 -11.18
N ASN A 141 4.49 -28.50 -11.96
CA ASN A 141 5.76 -27.93 -12.36
C ASN A 141 6.06 -28.19 -13.83
N SER A 142 6.92 -27.36 -14.39
CA SER A 142 7.45 -27.54 -15.74
C SER A 142 8.85 -26.93 -15.83
N SER A 143 9.73 -27.56 -16.61
CA SER A 143 11.06 -27.03 -16.91
C SER A 143 11.05 -26.00 -18.04
N ARG A 144 9.91 -25.77 -18.70
CA ARG A 144 9.81 -24.82 -19.81
C ARG A 144 9.99 -23.37 -19.34
N ARG A 145 10.42 -22.52 -20.26
CA ARG A 145 10.50 -21.07 -20.03
C ARG A 145 9.16 -20.43 -20.30
N PHE A 146 8.78 -19.49 -19.44
CA PHE A 146 7.58 -18.70 -19.58
C PHE A 146 7.86 -17.41 -20.36
N GLN A 147 6.97 -17.11 -21.30
CA GLN A 147 6.97 -15.86 -22.07
C GLN A 147 6.29 -14.74 -21.27
N ASN A 148 6.42 -13.50 -21.75
CA ASN A 148 5.84 -12.30 -21.14
C ASN A 148 6.30 -12.03 -19.69
N THR A 149 7.51 -12.47 -19.34
CA THR A 149 8.11 -12.23 -18.03
C THR A 149 9.63 -12.32 -18.09
N LEU A 150 10.32 -11.49 -17.30
CA LEU A 150 11.75 -11.64 -17.04
C LEU A 150 12.01 -12.72 -15.97
N ASP A 151 11.00 -13.03 -15.17
CA ASP A 151 11.07 -13.88 -13.98
C ASP A 151 10.48 -15.26 -14.24
N SER A 152 10.92 -15.91 -15.33
CA SER A 152 10.35 -17.21 -15.75
C SER A 152 10.36 -18.27 -14.65
N LYS A 153 11.33 -18.23 -13.73
CA LYS A 153 11.44 -19.20 -12.63
C LYS A 153 10.22 -19.17 -11.69
N LEU A 154 9.58 -18.01 -11.50
CA LEU A 154 8.38 -17.89 -10.67
C LEU A 154 7.18 -18.63 -11.27
N PHE A 155 7.16 -18.82 -12.59
CA PHE A 155 6.07 -19.46 -13.30
C PHE A 155 6.34 -20.94 -13.59
N GLN A 156 7.52 -21.48 -13.27
CA GLN A 156 7.84 -22.89 -13.48
C GLN A 156 7.19 -23.84 -12.47
N THR A 157 6.58 -23.30 -11.43
CA THR A 157 5.82 -24.05 -10.44
C THR A 157 4.52 -23.31 -10.13
N ALA A 158 3.45 -24.04 -9.91
CA ALA A 158 2.19 -23.50 -9.44
C ALA A 158 1.54 -24.44 -8.44
N ARG A 159 0.84 -23.85 -7.47
CA ARG A 159 -0.07 -24.61 -6.61
C ARG A 159 -1.42 -24.74 -7.30
N MET A 160 -2.02 -25.91 -7.17
CA MET A 160 -3.36 -26.21 -7.65
C MET A 160 -4.25 -26.76 -6.54
N SER A 161 -5.56 -26.71 -6.76
CA SER A 161 -6.55 -27.33 -5.88
C SER A 161 -7.65 -27.98 -6.71
N ALA A 162 -8.31 -28.99 -6.17
CA ALA A 162 -9.49 -29.58 -6.80
C ALA A 162 -10.78 -28.79 -6.52
N SER A 163 -10.76 -27.81 -5.60
CA SER A 163 -11.95 -26.99 -5.30
C SER A 163 -11.59 -25.58 -4.83
N THR A 164 -11.03 -25.42 -3.63
CA THR A 164 -10.71 -24.11 -3.06
C THR A 164 -9.24 -24.03 -2.67
N LEU A 165 -8.63 -22.93 -3.08
CA LEU A 165 -7.30 -22.55 -2.65
C LEU A 165 -7.36 -21.16 -2.05
N ARG A 166 -7.01 -21.05 -0.77
CA ARG A 166 -7.03 -19.79 -0.04
C ARG A 166 -5.64 -19.43 0.47
N TYR A 167 -5.25 -18.18 0.28
CA TYR A 167 -4.03 -17.61 0.83
C TYR A 167 -4.36 -16.51 1.82
N TYR A 168 -3.54 -16.41 2.85
CA TYR A 168 -3.64 -15.43 3.91
C TYR A 168 -2.32 -14.69 4.02
N GLY A 169 -2.35 -13.36 4.04
CA GLY A 169 -1.26 -12.52 4.52
C GLY A 169 -1.56 -12.04 5.93
N PHE A 170 -0.64 -12.22 6.86
CA PHE A 170 -0.78 -11.86 8.27
C PHE A 170 0.12 -10.67 8.62
N GLY A 171 -0.28 -9.89 9.63
CA GLY A 171 0.53 -8.79 10.17
C GLY A 171 0.72 -7.63 9.17
N LEU A 172 -0.16 -7.51 8.18
CA LEU A 172 -0.15 -6.40 7.24
C LEU A 172 -0.65 -5.13 7.91
N GLU A 173 -0.16 -3.95 7.51
CA GLU A 173 -0.73 -2.68 7.98
C GLU A 173 -2.16 -2.54 7.44
N ASN A 174 -3.03 -1.84 8.17
CA ASN A 174 -4.37 -1.55 7.64
C ASN A 174 -4.26 -0.44 6.59
N GLY A 175 -4.79 -0.67 5.40
CA GLY A 175 -4.69 0.27 4.28
C GLY A 175 -5.05 -0.37 2.96
N ASP A 176 -4.94 0.40 1.88
CA ASP A 176 -5.19 -0.10 0.53
C ASP A 176 -3.93 -0.80 0.00
N TYR A 177 -4.08 -2.06 -0.41
CA TYR A 177 -3.00 -2.85 -1.00
C TYR A 177 -3.29 -3.11 -2.46
N THR A 178 -2.25 -3.01 -3.29
CA THR A 178 -2.26 -3.59 -4.64
C THR A 178 -1.82 -5.04 -4.54
N VAL A 179 -2.77 -5.95 -4.76
CA VAL A 179 -2.56 -7.39 -4.80
C VAL A 179 -2.34 -7.80 -6.24
N THR A 180 -1.17 -8.40 -6.51
CA THR A 180 -0.81 -8.95 -7.81
C THR A 180 -0.89 -10.47 -7.75
N LEU A 181 -1.78 -11.05 -8.55
CA LEU A 181 -1.89 -12.49 -8.75
C LEU A 181 -1.24 -12.86 -10.08
N GLN A 182 -0.36 -13.86 -10.06
CA GLN A 182 0.43 -14.27 -11.21
C GLN A 182 0.12 -15.73 -11.56
N PHE A 183 -0.29 -15.92 -12.81
CA PHE A 183 -0.79 -17.17 -13.33
C PHE A 183 0.03 -17.60 -14.55
N GLY A 184 0.11 -18.91 -14.74
CA GLY A 184 0.64 -19.53 -15.93
C GLY A 184 -0.17 -20.78 -16.23
N GLU A 185 -0.47 -21.04 -17.50
CA GLU A 185 -1.10 -22.29 -17.91
C GLU A 185 -0.03 -23.32 -18.29
N PHE A 186 -0.06 -24.47 -17.61
CA PHE A 186 0.94 -25.54 -17.68
C PHE A 186 0.43 -26.72 -18.49
N ASP A 187 -0.79 -27.15 -18.19
CA ASP A 187 -1.30 -28.45 -18.61
C ASP A 187 -1.93 -28.37 -19.99
N PHE A 188 -2.64 -27.27 -20.25
CA PHE A 188 -3.39 -27.06 -21.49
C PHE A 188 -2.54 -26.41 -22.59
N GLU A 189 -1.53 -27.12 -23.07
CA GLU A 189 -0.59 -26.62 -24.09
C GLU A 189 -1.26 -26.23 -25.41
N ASP A 190 -0.68 -25.26 -26.13
CA ASP A 190 -1.11 -24.83 -27.48
C ASP A 190 -0.58 -25.74 -28.58
N LEU A 191 -0.78 -27.04 -28.41
CA LEU A 191 -0.46 -28.03 -29.42
C LEU A 191 -1.67 -28.22 -30.36
N GLN A 192 -1.43 -28.56 -31.63
CA GLN A 192 -2.47 -29.00 -32.57
C GLN A 192 -2.96 -30.42 -32.24
N THR A 193 -3.33 -30.65 -30.97
CA THR A 193 -3.81 -31.93 -30.45
C THR A 193 -5.06 -31.68 -29.60
N TRP A 194 -5.82 -32.72 -29.30
CA TRP A 194 -7.02 -32.65 -28.44
C TRP A 194 -6.73 -32.07 -27.04
N LYS A 195 -5.48 -32.11 -26.57
CA LYS A 195 -5.04 -31.55 -25.29
C LYS A 195 -5.27 -30.04 -25.19
N SER A 196 -5.18 -29.31 -26.31
CA SER A 196 -5.33 -27.85 -26.33
C SER A 196 -6.78 -27.37 -26.18
N VAL A 197 -7.75 -28.26 -26.34
CA VAL A 197 -9.19 -27.98 -26.22
C VAL A 197 -9.60 -27.78 -24.76
N GLY A 198 -8.80 -28.31 -23.82
CA GLY A 198 -9.09 -28.22 -22.41
C GLY A 198 -9.07 -26.78 -21.87
N ARG A 199 -9.85 -26.55 -20.81
CA ARG A 199 -10.10 -25.22 -20.25
C ARG A 199 -10.08 -25.28 -18.73
N ARG A 200 -9.15 -24.53 -18.14
CA ARG A 200 -9.15 -24.20 -16.72
C ARG A 200 -10.00 -22.95 -16.48
N VAL A 201 -10.99 -23.06 -15.59
CA VAL A 201 -11.94 -21.98 -15.30
C VAL A 201 -12.22 -21.93 -13.81
N PHE A 202 -11.94 -20.81 -13.15
CA PHE A 202 -12.20 -20.63 -11.72
C PHE A 202 -12.56 -19.17 -11.40
N ASP A 203 -13.13 -18.93 -10.23
CA ASP A 203 -13.44 -17.60 -9.74
C ASP A 203 -12.30 -17.07 -8.86
N ILE A 204 -12.11 -15.75 -8.85
CA ILE A 204 -11.12 -15.06 -8.00
C ILE A 204 -11.86 -14.17 -7.02
N TYR A 205 -11.61 -14.36 -5.74
CA TYR A 205 -12.11 -13.54 -4.66
C TYR A 205 -10.94 -12.91 -3.89
N LEU A 206 -11.10 -11.66 -3.51
CA LEU A 206 -10.17 -10.95 -2.63
C LEU A 206 -10.97 -10.30 -1.51
N GLN A 207 -10.56 -10.52 -0.26
CA GLN A 207 -11.27 -10.03 0.94
C GLN A 207 -12.77 -10.38 0.93
N GLY A 208 -13.12 -11.57 0.43
CA GLY A 208 -14.50 -12.05 0.31
C GLY A 208 -15.29 -11.50 -0.91
N GLU A 209 -14.77 -10.50 -1.63
CA GLU A 209 -15.42 -9.96 -2.83
C GLU A 209 -14.96 -10.69 -4.09
N ARG A 210 -15.91 -11.10 -4.94
CA ARG A 210 -15.59 -11.70 -6.26
C ARG A 210 -15.07 -10.63 -7.21
N LYS A 211 -13.81 -10.75 -7.62
CA LYS A 211 -13.15 -9.86 -8.57
C LYS A 211 -13.24 -10.37 -10.01
N GLU A 212 -13.14 -11.67 -10.22
CA GLU A 212 -13.32 -12.30 -11.54
C GLU A 212 -14.24 -13.51 -11.42
N GLN A 213 -15.16 -13.65 -12.37
CA GLN A 213 -16.02 -14.80 -12.49
C GLN A 213 -15.66 -15.59 -13.75
N ASN A 214 -15.50 -16.92 -13.63
CA ASN A 214 -15.08 -17.80 -14.71
C ASN A 214 -13.75 -17.36 -15.36
N PHE A 215 -12.79 -16.92 -14.54
CA PHE A 215 -11.46 -16.57 -14.99
C PHE A 215 -10.79 -17.75 -15.69
N ASN A 216 -10.24 -17.50 -16.88
CA ASN A 216 -9.54 -18.48 -17.69
C ASN A 216 -8.18 -17.91 -18.10
N ILE A 217 -7.10 -18.60 -17.71
CA ILE A 217 -5.73 -18.12 -17.88
C ILE A 217 -5.37 -17.98 -19.37
N LYS A 218 -5.66 -19.01 -20.19
CA LYS A 218 -5.40 -18.97 -21.65
C LYS A 218 -6.15 -17.83 -22.33
N LYS A 219 -7.41 -17.62 -21.94
CA LYS A 219 -8.22 -16.52 -22.48
C LYS A 219 -7.61 -15.16 -22.12
N ALA A 220 -7.17 -14.99 -20.88
CA ALA A 220 -6.52 -13.77 -20.44
C ALA A 220 -5.18 -13.50 -21.17
N ALA A 221 -4.37 -14.53 -21.42
CA ALA A 221 -3.17 -14.41 -22.25
C ALA A 221 -3.52 -13.98 -23.69
N LYS A 222 -4.56 -14.57 -24.28
CA LYS A 222 -5.04 -14.21 -25.62
C LYS A 222 -5.54 -12.76 -25.68
N GLU A 223 -6.31 -12.34 -24.69
CA GLU A 223 -6.83 -10.95 -24.59
C GLU A 223 -5.70 -9.92 -24.41
N ALA A 224 -4.57 -10.32 -23.82
CA ALA A 224 -3.36 -9.51 -23.74
C ALA A 224 -2.57 -9.44 -25.07
N GLY A 225 -3.01 -10.14 -26.12
CA GLY A 225 -2.37 -10.13 -27.45
C GLY A 225 -1.18 -11.07 -27.57
N GLU A 226 -1.02 -12.01 -26.65
CA GLU A 226 0.11 -12.93 -26.63
C GLU A 226 0.02 -13.98 -27.74
N ALA A 227 1.15 -14.27 -28.40
CA ALA A 227 1.22 -15.23 -29.50
C ALA A 227 0.97 -16.69 -29.05
N SER A 228 1.35 -17.02 -27.81
CA SER A 228 1.06 -18.28 -27.14
C SER A 228 0.18 -18.00 -25.93
N THR A 229 -0.75 -18.90 -25.62
CA THR A 229 -1.65 -18.79 -24.46
C THR A 229 -1.27 -19.76 -23.32
N SER A 230 -0.49 -20.79 -23.64
CA SER A 230 0.22 -21.67 -22.72
C SER A 230 1.65 -21.16 -22.47
N TYR A 231 2.23 -21.52 -21.33
CA TYR A 231 3.57 -21.09 -20.92
C TYR A 231 3.81 -19.57 -21.03
N THR A 232 2.76 -18.79 -20.76
CA THR A 232 2.79 -17.33 -20.86
C THR A 232 2.34 -16.76 -19.53
N ALA A 233 3.12 -15.82 -18.99
CA ALA A 233 2.84 -15.19 -17.72
C ALA A 233 1.62 -14.26 -17.85
N VAL A 234 0.62 -14.47 -16.99
CA VAL A 234 -0.57 -13.62 -16.89
C VAL A 234 -0.59 -12.99 -15.51
N LYS A 235 -0.57 -11.66 -15.45
CA LYS A 235 -0.62 -10.90 -14.19
C LYS A 235 -1.97 -10.20 -14.07
N LYS A 236 -2.60 -10.32 -12.90
CA LYS A 236 -3.83 -9.60 -12.55
C LYS A 236 -3.59 -8.78 -11.30
N GLN A 237 -3.90 -7.49 -11.37
CA GLN A 237 -3.71 -6.56 -10.26
C GLN A 237 -5.06 -6.03 -9.78
N TYR A 238 -5.23 -6.02 -8.46
CA TYR A 238 -6.44 -5.52 -7.83
C TYR A 238 -6.05 -4.67 -6.62
N THR A 239 -6.75 -3.56 -6.43
CA THR A 239 -6.64 -2.79 -5.19
C THR A 239 -7.70 -3.27 -4.21
N VAL A 240 -7.30 -3.64 -3.00
CA VAL A 240 -8.22 -4.08 -1.94
C VAL A 240 -7.85 -3.49 -0.59
N PRO A 241 -8.84 -3.18 0.27
CA PRO A 241 -8.59 -2.73 1.62
C PRO A 241 -8.21 -3.92 2.51
N VAL A 242 -7.07 -3.80 3.19
CA VAL A 242 -6.69 -4.68 4.28
C VAL A 242 -7.23 -4.11 5.58
N THR A 243 -8.11 -4.89 6.22
CA THR A 243 -8.66 -4.57 7.54
C THR A 243 -8.30 -5.70 8.50
N LYS A 244 -8.12 -5.37 9.78
CA LYS A 244 -7.73 -6.35 10.82
C LYS A 244 -6.37 -7.03 10.55
N ASN A 245 -5.48 -6.36 9.83
CA ASN A 245 -4.11 -6.82 9.54
C ASN A 245 -4.02 -8.15 8.77
N ILE A 246 -5.11 -8.55 8.11
CA ILE A 246 -5.20 -9.80 7.35
C ILE A 246 -5.67 -9.52 5.92
N LEU A 247 -4.96 -10.12 4.96
CA LEU A 247 -5.37 -10.19 3.56
C LEU A 247 -5.79 -11.63 3.24
N GLU A 248 -7.00 -11.81 2.74
CA GLU A 248 -7.49 -13.08 2.23
C GLU A 248 -7.60 -13.05 0.70
N ILE A 249 -7.05 -14.09 0.07
CA ILE A 249 -7.19 -14.37 -1.36
C ILE A 249 -7.84 -15.74 -1.48
N HIS A 250 -8.90 -15.87 -2.27
CA HIS A 250 -9.62 -17.12 -2.45
C HIS A 250 -9.82 -17.41 -3.93
N LEU A 251 -9.24 -18.51 -4.41
CA LEU A 251 -9.44 -19.05 -5.74
C LEU A 251 -10.39 -20.24 -5.63
N PHE A 252 -11.49 -20.21 -6.39
CA PHE A 252 -12.59 -21.15 -6.22
C PHE A 252 -13.01 -21.79 -7.54
N TRP A 253 -13.09 -23.11 -7.55
CA TRP A 253 -13.60 -23.87 -8.68
C TRP A 253 -15.04 -24.33 -8.44
N ALA A 254 -15.96 -23.77 -9.22
CA ALA A 254 -17.37 -24.10 -9.19
C ALA A 254 -17.75 -25.28 -10.13
N GLY A 255 -16.80 -26.17 -10.45
CA GLY A 255 -17.06 -27.33 -11.32
C GLY A 255 -17.06 -27.04 -12.83
N LYS A 256 -16.55 -25.87 -13.26
CA LYS A 256 -16.54 -25.46 -14.69
C LYS A 256 -15.20 -25.75 -15.37
N GLY A 257 -15.22 -25.93 -16.68
CA GLY A 257 -14.03 -26.25 -17.46
C GLY A 257 -13.94 -27.74 -17.77
N THR A 258 -12.73 -28.27 -17.90
CA THR A 258 -12.49 -29.68 -18.24
C THR A 258 -11.83 -30.42 -17.08
N CYS A 259 -12.38 -31.58 -16.70
CA CYS A 259 -11.82 -32.40 -15.62
C CYS A 259 -10.64 -33.30 -16.05
N CYS A 260 -10.69 -33.75 -17.30
CA CYS A 260 -10.07 -35.02 -17.67
C CYS A 260 -9.26 -34.89 -18.97
N ILE A 261 -8.91 -33.66 -19.31
CA ILE A 261 -8.05 -33.26 -20.43
C ILE A 261 -6.99 -32.34 -19.81
N PRO A 262 -5.72 -32.43 -20.22
CA PRO A 262 -5.13 -33.55 -20.95
C PRO A 262 -5.07 -34.83 -20.10
N ASN A 263 -4.97 -34.72 -18.77
CA ASN A 263 -4.98 -35.85 -17.85
C ASN A 263 -6.10 -35.68 -16.81
N GLN A 264 -6.32 -36.75 -16.04
CA GLN A 264 -7.22 -36.73 -14.89
C GLN A 264 -6.59 -35.92 -13.75
N GLY A 265 -7.38 -35.04 -13.15
CA GLY A 265 -6.96 -34.14 -12.07
C GLY A 265 -6.50 -32.76 -12.53
N ASP A 266 -6.50 -32.46 -13.84
CA ASP A 266 -5.98 -31.19 -14.38
C ASP A 266 -7.00 -30.03 -14.27
N TYR A 267 -7.95 -30.06 -13.33
CA TYR A 267 -8.95 -28.99 -13.11
C TYR A 267 -8.70 -28.20 -11.83
N GLY A 268 -9.57 -27.22 -11.59
CA GLY A 268 -9.52 -26.35 -10.42
C GLY A 268 -8.63 -25.12 -10.57
N PRO A 269 -8.52 -24.29 -9.52
CA PRO A 269 -7.69 -23.10 -9.58
C PRO A 269 -6.20 -23.45 -9.58
N THR A 270 -5.41 -22.63 -10.26
CA THR A 270 -3.95 -22.68 -10.20
C THR A 270 -3.40 -21.28 -9.96
N ILE A 271 -2.26 -21.16 -9.30
CA ILE A 271 -1.53 -19.90 -9.14
C ILE A 271 -0.03 -20.17 -9.00
N SER A 272 0.78 -19.35 -9.67
CA SER A 272 2.24 -19.47 -9.67
C SER A 272 2.88 -18.61 -8.59
N ALA A 273 2.46 -17.35 -8.49
CA ALA A 273 2.96 -16.42 -7.49
C ALA A 273 1.89 -15.38 -7.13
N LEU A 274 2.04 -14.79 -5.95
CA LEU A 274 1.24 -13.67 -5.51
C LEU A 274 2.11 -12.70 -4.71
N SER A 275 1.74 -11.42 -4.75
CA SER A 275 2.35 -10.38 -3.93
C SER A 275 1.31 -9.33 -3.53
N ALA A 276 1.55 -8.65 -2.42
CA ALA A 276 0.72 -7.57 -1.94
C ALA A 276 1.61 -6.40 -1.52
N THR A 277 1.34 -5.22 -2.08
CA THR A 277 2.13 -4.01 -1.82
C THR A 277 1.22 -2.91 -1.29
N LEU A 278 1.60 -2.31 -0.15
CA LEU A 278 0.85 -1.20 0.43
C LEU A 278 0.91 0.02 -0.50
N ASN A 279 -0.25 0.58 -0.82
CA ASN A 279 -0.36 1.80 -1.60
C ASN A 279 0.00 2.99 -0.72
N THR A 280 1.29 3.30 -0.63
CA THR A 280 1.72 4.51 0.08
C THR A 280 1.28 5.74 -0.70
N LYS A 281 0.40 6.55 -0.10
CA LYS A 281 0.18 7.91 -0.60
C LYS A 281 1.51 8.62 -0.48
N LYS A 282 2.20 8.87 -1.60
CA LYS A 282 3.40 9.72 -1.62
C LYS A 282 3.01 11.04 -0.97
N LYS A 283 3.42 11.28 0.28
CA LYS A 283 3.39 12.62 0.86
C LYS A 283 4.29 13.44 -0.06
N GLY A 284 3.69 14.32 -0.86
CA GLY A 284 4.45 15.26 -1.66
C GLY A 284 5.45 15.95 -0.74
N ASN A 285 6.74 15.80 -1.02
CA ASN A 285 7.79 16.40 -0.22
C ASN A 285 7.60 17.92 -0.27
N LYS A 286 7.04 18.49 0.79
CA LYS A 286 6.88 19.95 0.96
C LYS A 286 8.23 20.66 1.17
N ILE A 287 9.35 19.93 1.05
CA ILE A 287 10.72 20.45 1.14
C ILE A 287 10.91 21.63 0.18
N GLY A 288 10.42 21.53 -1.06
CA GLY A 288 10.51 22.64 -2.02
C GLY A 288 9.74 23.91 -1.58
N VAL A 289 8.58 23.73 -0.95
CA VAL A 289 7.78 24.85 -0.41
C VAL A 289 8.46 25.48 0.80
N ILE A 290 9.03 24.67 1.70
CA ILE A 290 9.74 25.15 2.89
C ILE A 290 11.00 25.93 2.49
N ILE A 291 11.80 25.41 1.56
CA ILE A 291 12.98 26.12 1.03
C ILE A 291 12.58 27.45 0.38
N GLY A 292 11.49 27.45 -0.42
CA GLY A 292 10.97 28.67 -1.03
C GLY A 292 10.58 29.75 -0.03
N VAL A 293 9.87 29.38 1.05
CA VAL A 293 9.45 30.33 2.10
C VAL A 293 10.65 30.89 2.88
N VAL A 294 11.64 30.05 3.20
CA VAL A 294 12.83 30.49 3.94
C VAL A 294 13.67 31.47 3.13
N ILE A 295 13.90 31.20 1.84
CA ILE A 295 14.64 32.10 0.95
C ILE A 295 13.88 33.42 0.76
N GLY A 296 12.56 33.37 0.55
CA GLY A 296 11.74 34.58 0.41
C GLY A 296 11.78 35.46 1.66
N ALA A 297 11.62 34.87 2.85
CA ALA A 297 11.62 35.60 4.11
C ALA A 297 12.99 36.23 4.42
N THR A 298 14.09 35.54 4.11
CA THR A 298 15.45 36.06 4.34
C THR A 298 15.78 37.23 3.43
N VAL A 299 15.44 37.16 2.14
CA VAL A 299 15.65 38.27 1.19
C VAL A 299 14.83 39.50 1.60
N LEU A 300 13.56 39.31 1.98
CA LEU A 300 12.70 40.40 2.47
C LEU A 300 13.26 41.03 3.75
N GLY A 301 13.72 40.22 4.70
CA GLY A 301 14.34 40.70 5.94
C GLY A 301 15.60 41.55 5.69
N LEU A 302 16.46 41.11 4.77
CA LEU A 302 17.67 41.87 4.40
C LEU A 302 17.34 43.19 3.69
N ALA A 303 16.33 43.21 2.83
CA ALA A 303 15.87 44.45 2.18
C ALA A 303 15.33 45.48 3.18
N ILE A 304 14.55 45.02 4.18
CA ILE A 304 14.04 45.88 5.26
C ILE A 304 15.20 46.42 6.11
N LEU A 305 16.17 45.59 6.46
CA LEU A 305 17.37 46.04 7.20
C LEU A 305 18.18 47.08 6.41
N ALA A 306 18.39 46.85 5.11
CA ALA A 306 19.12 47.78 4.26
C ALA A 306 18.42 49.14 4.17
N THR A 307 17.10 49.16 3.96
CA THR A 307 16.31 50.40 3.92
C THR A 307 16.34 51.17 5.25
N LEU A 308 16.24 50.47 6.38
CA LEU A 308 16.37 51.08 7.70
C LEU A 308 17.77 51.65 7.96
N CYS A 309 18.83 50.96 7.52
CA CYS A 309 20.20 51.44 7.61
C CYS A 309 20.42 52.70 6.76
N VAL A 310 19.96 52.72 5.52
CA VAL A 310 20.05 53.91 4.64
C VAL A 310 19.28 55.08 5.23
N TRP A 311 18.08 54.84 5.78
CA TRP A 311 17.28 55.88 6.39
C TRP A 311 17.93 56.47 7.64
N ARG A 312 18.51 55.63 8.51
CA ARG A 312 19.30 56.09 9.67
C ARG A 312 20.53 56.88 9.24
N HIS A 313 21.21 56.45 8.18
CA HIS A 313 22.39 57.13 7.67
C HIS A 313 22.06 58.51 7.08
N LYS A 314 20.94 58.62 6.34
CA LYS A 314 20.43 59.91 5.84
C LYS A 314 20.04 60.84 6.99
N ARG A 315 19.32 60.35 8.02
CA ARG A 315 18.96 61.17 9.19
C ARG A 315 20.19 61.71 9.94
N ARG A 316 21.24 60.89 10.09
CA ARG A 316 22.50 61.34 10.72
C ARG A 316 23.20 62.43 9.92
N LYS A 317 23.21 62.33 8.58
CA LYS A 317 23.82 63.34 7.71
C LYS A 317 23.10 64.70 7.82
N VAL A 318 21.77 64.69 7.82
CA VAL A 318 20.95 65.92 7.95
C VAL A 318 21.17 66.63 9.30
N SER A 319 21.31 65.87 10.39
CA SER A 319 21.59 66.43 11.72
C SER A 319 22.96 67.10 11.81
N LEU A 320 23.97 66.61 11.08
CA LEU A 320 25.30 67.20 11.02
C LEU A 320 25.30 68.53 10.26
N GLU A 321 24.61 68.59 9.11
CA GLU A 321 24.48 69.82 8.31
C GLU A 321 23.73 70.93 9.07
N GLN A 322 22.71 70.58 9.86
CA GLN A 322 22.01 71.56 10.73
C GLN A 322 22.91 72.12 11.85
N GLN A 323 23.83 71.31 12.37
CA GLN A 323 24.73 71.73 13.45
C GLN A 323 25.85 72.64 12.95
N GLU A 324 26.32 72.46 11.71
CA GLU A 324 27.26 73.41 11.08
C GLU A 324 26.61 74.78 10.84
N LEU A 325 25.34 74.81 10.42
CA LEU A 325 24.60 76.06 10.24
C LEU A 325 24.41 76.82 11.57
N TYR A 326 24.14 76.10 12.67
CA TYR A 326 24.01 76.69 14.00
C TYR A 326 25.32 77.29 14.54
N ASN A 327 26.47 76.73 14.17
CA ASN A 327 27.78 77.24 14.58
C ASN A 327 28.17 78.55 13.87
N ILE A 328 27.61 78.84 12.69
CA ILE A 328 27.83 80.10 11.95
C ILE A 328 27.09 81.27 12.61
N VAL A 329 26.02 81.02 13.36
CA VAL A 329 25.18 82.04 14.01
C VAL A 329 25.81 82.60 15.31
N ARG A 330 26.97 82.08 15.75
CA ARG A 330 27.64 82.49 17.00
C ARG A 330 28.65 83.63 16.82
N ILE A 331 28.36 84.60 15.95
CA ILE A 331 29.11 85.86 15.84
C ILE A 331 28.42 86.90 16.75
N PRO A 332 29.07 87.42 17.80
CA PRO A 332 28.46 88.48 18.59
C PRO A 332 28.36 89.75 17.71
N ASN A 333 27.14 90.32 17.63
CA ASN A 333 26.73 91.52 16.89
C ASN A 333 26.10 91.34 15.49
N VAL A 334 25.63 90.14 15.12
CA VAL A 334 24.74 90.00 13.95
C VAL A 334 23.30 89.82 14.42
N PHE A 335 22.46 90.84 14.25
CA PHE A 335 21.02 90.73 14.45
C PHE A 335 20.41 90.01 13.24
N CYS A 336 19.99 88.77 13.43
CA CYS A 336 19.24 88.01 12.43
C CYS A 336 17.76 88.25 12.64
N TYR A 337 17.13 88.97 11.72
CA TYR A 337 15.67 89.07 11.63
C TYR A 337 15.14 87.90 10.81
N THR A 338 14.14 87.20 11.34
CA THR A 338 13.40 86.19 10.60
C THR A 338 12.61 86.85 9.47
N TYR A 339 12.32 86.10 8.42
CA TYR A 339 11.45 86.59 7.33
C TYR A 339 10.07 87.05 7.85
N GLY A 340 9.57 86.42 8.92
CA GLY A 340 8.32 86.83 9.57
C GLY A 340 8.40 88.22 10.22
N GLU A 341 9.52 88.53 10.89
CA GLU A 341 9.77 89.85 11.47
C GLU A 341 9.90 90.92 10.38
N LEU A 342 10.71 90.67 9.33
CA LEU A 342 10.84 91.59 8.19
C LEU A 342 9.50 91.82 7.47
N ARG A 343 8.71 90.76 7.29
CA ARG A 343 7.38 90.86 6.66
C ARG A 343 6.41 91.65 7.54
N THR A 344 6.52 91.57 8.86
CA THR A 344 5.64 92.32 9.76
C THR A 344 6.06 93.80 9.79
N ALA A 345 7.36 94.06 9.97
CA ALA A 345 7.94 95.40 10.02
C ALA A 345 7.72 96.24 8.74
N THR A 346 7.61 95.58 7.59
CA THR A 346 7.38 96.23 6.28
C THR A 346 5.92 96.20 5.82
N GLU A 347 4.98 95.78 6.67
CA GLU A 347 3.58 95.54 6.31
C GLU A 347 3.42 94.70 5.04
N ASN A 348 4.07 93.53 5.05
CA ASN A 348 4.14 92.60 3.95
C ASN A 348 4.72 93.22 2.67
N PHE A 349 5.79 94.02 2.82
CA PHE A 349 6.46 94.72 1.72
C PHE A 349 5.51 95.65 0.95
N SER A 350 4.72 96.43 1.70
CA SER A 350 3.76 97.37 1.14
C SER A 350 4.46 98.42 0.27
N SER A 351 3.93 98.65 -0.94
CA SER A 351 4.44 99.69 -1.85
C SER A 351 4.41 101.11 -1.25
N ALA A 352 3.55 101.36 -0.25
CA ALA A 352 3.51 102.63 0.48
C ALA A 352 4.78 102.89 1.30
N ASN A 353 5.50 101.83 1.69
CA ASN A 353 6.72 101.88 2.49
C ASN A 353 7.98 101.71 1.64
N LEU A 354 7.86 101.69 0.30
CA LEU A 354 9.01 101.58 -0.61
C LEU A 354 9.80 102.89 -0.63
N LEU A 355 11.05 102.84 -0.16
CA LEU A 355 11.98 103.97 -0.17
C LEU A 355 12.69 104.13 -1.52
N GLY A 356 12.86 103.04 -2.26
CA GLY A 356 13.46 103.05 -3.60
C GLY A 356 13.80 101.65 -4.09
N GLU A 357 14.03 101.54 -5.39
CA GLU A 357 14.41 100.29 -6.07
C GLU A 357 15.62 100.54 -6.97
N GLY A 358 16.60 99.63 -6.90
CA GLY A 358 17.81 99.68 -7.72
C GLY A 358 18.26 98.28 -8.15
N GLY A 359 19.44 98.18 -8.79
CA GLY A 359 19.97 96.92 -9.32
C GLY A 359 20.24 95.82 -8.30
N TYR A 360 20.13 96.12 -7.01
CA TYR A 360 20.31 95.17 -5.90
C TYR A 360 19.01 94.93 -5.10
N GLY A 361 17.87 95.42 -5.57
CA GLY A 361 16.54 95.17 -4.99
C GLY A 361 15.83 96.42 -4.46
N SER A 362 14.66 96.16 -3.87
CA SER A 362 13.77 97.17 -3.28
C SER A 362 14.08 97.37 -1.80
N VAL A 363 14.14 98.63 -1.36
CA VAL A 363 14.37 99.01 0.04
C VAL A 363 13.07 99.54 0.64
N TYR A 364 12.65 98.97 1.77
CA TYR A 364 11.43 99.36 2.47
C TYR A 364 11.75 100.05 3.80
N LYS A 365 10.91 101.00 4.19
CA LYS A 365 10.94 101.63 5.50
C LYS A 365 10.27 100.72 6.52
N GLU A 366 10.85 100.61 7.71
CA GLU A 366 10.23 99.98 8.87
C GLU A 366 9.22 100.93 9.52
N MET A 367 8.08 100.38 9.94
CA MET A 367 7.06 101.09 10.72
C MET A 367 7.46 101.03 12.21
N GLU A 368 7.78 102.18 12.81
CA GLU A 368 7.82 102.33 14.27
C GLU A 368 6.39 102.64 14.75
N ASP A 369 5.87 101.82 15.67
CA ASP A 369 4.61 102.09 16.39
C ASP A 369 4.71 103.31 17.32
#